data_AF-A0A958P2E6-F1
#
_entry.id   AF-A0A958P2E6-F1
#
_cell.length_a   1.000
_cell.length_b   1.000
_cell.length_c   1.000
_cell.angle_alpha   90.00
_cell.angle_beta   90.00
_cell.angle_gamma   90.00
#
_symmetry.space_group_name_H-M   'P 1'
#
loop_
_entity.id
_entity.type
_entity.pdbx_description
1 polymer ?
#
loop_
_entity_poly.entity_id
_entity_poly.type
_entity_poly.pdbx_seq_one_letter_code
_entity_poly.pdbx_strand_id
1 'polypeptide(L)'
;REKINTKLRDPEGFLHLFTKEQLESVFSSSSTFLRAYRLSDEELDKMIWLKKEVFEKNGFSFDPNRFPEVYYDDFDKVNPDDNHWNPDEINPDLLGVYRYETSSNLPCAESYEGHIILFKDRIEAYCNRSGADINSVRFVVLMHELGHWLAHWALKNLRRWNYGMILYPQTRRTHEAFAQLIAYWASESTELHLKTLIDLSPKDATGKVDAAQVYGGYIDLTKYSKVLILKKLVELREYWILKDEIMVEYLKSDFELIEDWAKKKLNDSPGTVFVESTLKDIIFGNEDCADTFIKELDLKMLLDLSILKIELIDIKNL
;
A
#
# COMPACT_ATOMS: atom_id res chain seq x y z
N ARG A 1 33.89 -10.28 10.33
CA ARG A 1 35.16 -10.07 9.60
C ARG A 1 35.59 -11.41 9.01
N GLU A 2 35.08 -11.78 7.83
CA GLU A 2 35.77 -12.61 6.84
C GLU A 2 34.92 -12.72 5.56
N LYS A 3 35.54 -12.28 4.45
CA LYS A 3 35.29 -12.58 3.03
C LYS A 3 33.85 -12.42 2.49
N ILE A 4 33.47 -11.18 2.20
CA ILE A 4 32.56 -10.90 1.08
C ILE A 4 33.40 -10.87 -0.19
N ASN A 5 33.23 -11.91 -0.99
CA ASN A 5 33.90 -12.14 -2.26
C ASN A 5 33.08 -11.49 -3.38
N THR A 6 32.97 -10.16 -3.38
CA THR A 6 32.49 -9.41 -4.55
C THR A 6 33.70 -8.96 -5.34
N LYS A 7 34.04 -9.72 -6.38
CA LYS A 7 34.85 -9.20 -7.49
C LYS A 7 34.09 -8.01 -8.08
N LEU A 8 34.45 -6.80 -7.66
CA LEU A 8 34.24 -5.61 -8.46
C LEU A 8 34.85 -5.91 -9.84
N ARG A 9 34.04 -5.88 -10.89
CA ARG A 9 34.58 -5.85 -12.25
C ARG A 9 35.31 -4.53 -12.36
N ASP A 10 36.61 -4.61 -12.57
CA ASP A 10 37.49 -3.50 -12.95
C ASP A 10 37.70 -3.59 -14.47
N PRO A 11 36.72 -3.19 -15.29
CA PRO A 11 36.79 -3.39 -16.74
C PRO A 11 37.93 -2.60 -17.38
N GLU A 12 38.47 -1.58 -16.71
CA GLU A 12 39.52 -0.72 -17.27
C GLU A 12 40.81 -0.63 -16.43
N GLY A 13 40.91 -1.33 -15.30
CA GLY A 13 42.17 -1.42 -14.55
C GLY A 13 42.55 -0.13 -13.83
N PHE A 14 41.63 0.57 -13.17
CA PHE A 14 41.97 1.83 -12.47
C PHE A 14 42.00 1.72 -10.95
N LEU A 15 41.62 0.57 -10.37
CA LEU A 15 41.50 0.41 -8.91
C LEU A 15 42.83 0.53 -8.14
N HIS A 16 43.97 0.33 -8.81
CA HIS A 16 45.30 0.45 -8.21
C HIS A 16 45.84 1.89 -8.17
N LEU A 17 45.12 2.85 -8.75
CA LEU A 17 45.52 4.26 -8.77
C LEU A 17 44.93 5.08 -7.62
N PHE A 18 44.05 4.49 -6.81
CA PHE A 18 43.48 5.15 -5.65
C PHE A 18 44.33 4.91 -4.40
N THR A 19 44.62 5.98 -3.66
CA THR A 19 45.29 5.86 -2.36
C THR A 19 44.34 5.22 -1.34
N LYS A 20 44.91 4.62 -0.28
CA LYS A 20 44.12 4.03 0.82
C LYS A 20 43.11 5.01 1.42
N GLU A 21 43.47 6.29 1.51
CA GLU A 21 42.60 7.38 1.98
C GLU A 21 41.49 7.71 0.97
N GLN A 22 41.74 7.60 -0.34
CA GLN A 22 40.70 7.76 -1.36
C GLN A 22 39.71 6.60 -1.36
N LEU A 23 40.19 5.36 -1.20
CA LEU A 23 39.34 4.19 -1.00
C LEU A 23 38.55 4.32 0.31
N GLU A 24 39.18 4.72 1.40
CA GLU A 24 38.49 4.99 2.67
C GLU A 24 37.49 6.14 2.54
N SER A 25 37.71 7.15 1.70
CA SER A 25 36.71 8.19 1.43
C SER A 25 35.48 7.66 0.67
N VAL A 26 35.70 6.78 -0.32
CA VAL A 26 34.67 6.09 -1.10
C VAL A 26 33.91 5.05 -0.25
N PHE A 27 34.55 4.49 0.77
CA PHE A 27 33.90 3.61 1.75
C PHE A 27 33.37 4.37 2.98
N SER A 28 33.81 5.60 3.24
CA SER A 28 33.27 6.46 4.32
C SER A 28 31.98 7.16 3.94
N SER A 29 31.64 7.19 2.65
CA SER A 29 30.29 7.51 2.18
C SER A 29 29.28 6.39 2.47
N SER A 30 29.68 5.26 3.07
CA SER A 30 28.79 4.14 3.44
C SER A 30 27.83 4.41 4.62
N SER A 31 27.69 5.66 5.06
CA SER A 31 26.65 6.06 6.02
C SER A 31 25.32 6.44 5.36
N THR A 32 25.22 6.41 4.03
CA THR A 32 24.01 6.82 3.32
C THR A 32 22.98 5.71 3.18
N PHE A 33 23.37 4.44 3.02
CA PHE A 33 22.41 3.38 2.70
C PHE A 33 21.47 3.01 3.85
N LEU A 34 20.18 2.81 3.54
CA LEU A 34 19.19 2.32 4.50
C LEU A 34 19.60 0.95 5.05
N ARG A 35 19.43 0.77 6.37
CA ARG A 35 19.75 -0.50 7.03
C ARG A 35 18.71 -1.57 6.72
N ALA A 36 19.12 -2.64 6.05
CA ALA A 36 18.26 -3.79 5.78
C ALA A 36 17.71 -4.40 7.10
N TYR A 37 16.41 -4.67 7.11
CA TYR A 37 15.72 -5.30 8.23
C TYR A 37 15.86 -6.82 8.15
N ARG A 38 16.24 -7.42 9.28
CA ARG A 38 16.29 -8.88 9.40
C ARG A 38 14.97 -9.36 10.00
N LEU A 39 14.14 -9.94 9.15
CA LEU A 39 12.90 -10.59 9.55
C LEU A 39 13.18 -11.70 10.57
N SER A 40 12.35 -11.76 11.60
CA SER A 40 12.21 -12.90 12.49
C SER A 40 11.49 -14.06 11.79
N ASP A 41 11.61 -15.27 12.36
CA ASP A 41 10.93 -16.45 11.83
C ASP A 41 9.40 -16.26 11.85
N GLU A 42 8.85 -15.61 12.89
CA GLU A 42 7.42 -15.31 12.99
C GLU A 42 6.93 -14.35 11.90
N GLU A 43 7.68 -13.27 11.64
CA GLU A 43 7.35 -12.33 10.56
C GLU A 43 7.39 -13.04 9.20
N LEU A 44 8.44 -13.82 8.94
CA LEU A 44 8.60 -14.55 7.69
C LEU A 44 7.48 -15.58 7.47
N ASP A 45 7.18 -16.38 8.49
CA ASP A 45 6.10 -17.37 8.45
C ASP A 45 4.76 -16.71 8.17
N LYS A 46 4.49 -15.55 8.77
CA LYS A 46 3.25 -14.83 8.54
C LYS A 46 3.17 -14.20 7.15
N MET A 47 4.26 -13.64 6.65
CA MET A 47 4.36 -13.15 5.27
C MET A 47 4.08 -14.27 4.27
N ILE A 48 4.68 -15.45 4.48
CA ILE A 48 4.46 -16.64 3.66
C ILE A 48 3.01 -17.10 3.75
N TRP A 49 2.43 -17.14 4.95
CA TRP A 49 1.02 -17.50 5.15
C TRP A 49 0.08 -16.54 4.42
N LEU A 50 0.27 -15.22 4.54
CA LEU A 50 -0.54 -14.24 3.79
C LEU A 50 -0.46 -14.52 2.29
N LYS A 51 0.75 -14.65 1.75
CA LYS A 51 0.96 -14.90 0.32
C LYS A 51 0.32 -16.21 -0.15
N LYS A 52 0.66 -17.32 0.49
CA LYS A 52 0.32 -18.69 0.04
C LYS A 52 -1.10 -19.09 0.43
N GLU A 53 -1.44 -18.89 1.70
CA GLU A 53 -2.64 -19.47 2.29
C GLU A 53 -3.84 -18.53 2.20
N VAL A 54 -3.60 -17.22 2.22
CA VAL A 54 -4.67 -16.21 2.12
C VAL A 54 -4.88 -15.78 0.67
N PHE A 55 -3.84 -15.33 -0.03
CA PHE A 55 -4.01 -14.77 -1.38
C PHE A 55 -3.97 -15.84 -2.49
N GLU A 56 -2.92 -16.65 -2.59
CA GLU A 56 -2.79 -17.61 -3.71
C GLU A 56 -3.93 -18.65 -3.73
N LYS A 57 -4.35 -19.17 -2.57
CA LYS A 57 -5.52 -20.05 -2.47
C LYS A 57 -6.84 -19.41 -2.91
N ASN A 58 -6.91 -18.08 -2.95
CA ASN A 58 -8.08 -17.32 -3.40
C ASN A 58 -7.92 -16.76 -4.82
N GLY A 59 -7.02 -17.35 -5.61
CA GLY A 59 -6.88 -17.09 -7.04
C GLY A 59 -6.02 -15.88 -7.38
N PHE A 60 -5.26 -15.36 -6.42
CA PHE A 60 -4.22 -14.37 -6.69
C PHE A 60 -2.91 -15.06 -7.09
N SER A 61 -2.05 -14.34 -7.79
CA SER A 61 -0.72 -14.79 -8.17
C SER A 61 0.29 -13.69 -7.90
N PHE A 62 1.52 -14.08 -7.57
CA PHE A 62 2.64 -13.19 -7.34
C PHE A 62 3.82 -13.66 -8.18
N ASP A 63 4.77 -12.77 -8.42
CA ASP A 63 6.04 -13.18 -8.98
C ASP A 63 6.73 -14.21 -8.04
N PRO A 64 7.23 -15.34 -8.59
CA PRO A 64 7.85 -16.37 -7.78
C PRO A 64 9.02 -15.85 -6.96
N ASN A 65 9.12 -16.31 -5.70
CA ASN A 65 10.22 -15.99 -4.77
C ASN A 65 10.39 -14.51 -4.40
N ARG A 66 9.36 -13.68 -4.58
CA ARG A 66 9.44 -12.25 -4.25
C ARG A 66 8.57 -11.82 -3.07
N PHE A 67 9.15 -10.95 -2.25
CA PHE A 67 8.57 -10.12 -1.19
C PHE A 67 9.25 -8.75 -1.29
N PRO A 68 8.62 -7.67 -0.80
CA PRO A 68 9.28 -6.37 -0.78
C PRO A 68 10.52 -6.42 0.10
N GLU A 69 11.55 -5.67 -0.27
CA GLU A 69 12.67 -5.42 0.63
C GLU A 69 12.20 -4.59 1.82
N VAL A 70 12.73 -4.91 3.00
CA VAL A 70 12.34 -4.26 4.24
C VAL A 70 13.57 -3.61 4.86
N TYR A 71 13.43 -2.36 5.30
CA TYR A 71 14.47 -1.56 5.93
C TYR A 71 14.01 -1.11 7.32
N TYR A 72 14.98 -0.87 8.22
CA TYR A 72 14.73 -0.36 9.57
C TYR A 72 15.76 0.71 9.91
N ASP A 73 15.37 1.96 9.73
CA ASP A 73 16.26 3.11 9.86
C ASP A 73 15.51 4.34 10.36
N ASP A 74 16.26 5.38 10.75
CA ASP A 74 15.69 6.60 11.32
C ASP A 74 14.95 7.42 10.25
N PHE A 75 13.83 8.06 10.62
CA PHE A 75 12.95 8.77 9.68
C PHE A 75 13.69 9.83 8.84
N ASP A 76 14.59 10.59 9.45
CA ASP A 76 15.32 11.69 8.80
C ASP A 76 16.23 11.20 7.65
N LYS A 77 16.60 9.91 7.63
CA LYS A 77 17.32 9.34 6.47
C LYS A 77 16.43 9.11 5.26
N VAL A 78 15.13 8.96 5.50
CA VAL A 78 14.12 8.71 4.46
C VAL A 78 13.52 10.02 3.99
N ASN A 79 13.32 10.98 4.90
CA ASN A 79 12.76 12.31 4.62
C ASN A 79 13.51 13.40 5.42
N PRO A 80 14.73 13.79 4.99
CA PRO A 80 15.57 14.74 5.74
C PRO A 80 14.98 16.15 5.86
N ASP A 81 14.03 16.50 4.98
CA ASP A 81 13.41 17.82 4.92
C ASP A 81 12.06 17.89 5.64
N ASP A 82 11.55 16.78 6.19
CA ASP A 82 10.25 16.71 6.86
C ASP A 82 10.40 16.44 8.36
N ASN A 83 10.53 17.51 9.15
CA ASN A 83 10.66 17.42 10.61
C ASN A 83 9.33 17.51 11.35
N HIS A 84 8.19 17.33 10.68
CA HIS A 84 6.87 17.41 11.31
C HIS A 84 6.50 16.08 11.97
N TRP A 85 7.18 15.74 13.07
CA TRP A 85 6.76 14.61 13.91
C TRP A 85 6.11 15.10 15.20
N ASN A 86 4.83 14.78 15.35
CA ASN A 86 4.15 14.88 16.63
C ASN A 86 4.17 13.49 17.30
N PRO A 87 4.92 13.30 18.40
CA PRO A 87 4.98 12.02 19.08
C PRO A 87 3.61 11.57 19.62
N ASP A 88 2.69 12.50 19.89
CA ASP A 88 1.36 12.20 20.42
C ASP A 88 0.38 11.72 19.34
N GLU A 89 0.74 11.85 18.07
CA GLU A 89 -0.05 11.32 16.96
C GLU A 89 0.25 9.82 16.78
N ILE A 90 -0.78 8.99 16.88
CA ILE A 90 -0.67 7.54 16.71
C ILE A 90 -1.29 7.18 15.36
N ASN A 91 -0.42 6.93 14.39
CA ASN A 91 -0.77 6.50 13.04
C ASN A 91 0.30 5.49 12.55
N PRO A 92 -0.09 4.31 12.02
CA PRO A 92 0.84 3.36 11.39
C PRO A 92 1.84 3.99 10.41
N ASP A 93 1.41 4.95 9.57
CA ASP A 93 2.27 5.63 8.57
C ASP A 93 3.36 6.51 9.21
N LEU A 94 3.20 6.87 10.48
CA LEU A 94 4.25 7.57 11.22
C LEU A 94 5.31 6.61 11.73
N LEU A 95 5.05 5.30 11.73
CA LEU A 95 5.94 4.26 12.23
C LEU A 95 6.56 3.42 11.11
N GLY A 96 5.96 3.42 9.92
CA GLY A 96 6.51 2.78 8.73
C GLY A 96 5.91 3.37 7.46
N VAL A 97 6.45 2.97 6.31
CA VAL A 97 5.91 3.34 5.01
C VAL A 97 6.25 2.29 3.96
N TYR A 98 5.29 1.99 3.11
CA TYR A 98 5.49 1.35 1.81
C TYR A 98 5.67 2.42 0.72
N ARG A 99 6.84 2.46 0.08
CA ARG A 99 7.13 3.37 -1.03
C ARG A 99 7.21 2.64 -2.35
N TYR A 100 6.28 2.98 -3.24
CA TYR A 100 6.27 2.57 -4.64
C TYR A 100 6.79 3.72 -5.52
N GLU A 101 8.09 3.79 -5.72
CA GLU A 101 8.69 4.74 -6.67
C GLU A 101 9.80 4.05 -7.46
N THR A 102 9.68 4.07 -8.79
CA THR A 102 10.70 3.56 -9.73
C THR A 102 11.94 4.46 -9.80
N SER A 103 11.91 5.62 -9.15
CA SER A 103 13.02 6.57 -9.04
C SER A 103 13.01 7.23 -7.66
N SER A 104 12.98 6.40 -6.61
CA SER A 104 13.06 6.94 -5.26
C SER A 104 14.47 7.54 -5.05
N ASN A 105 14.57 8.81 -4.65
CA ASN A 105 15.82 9.40 -4.12
C ASN A 105 16.23 8.77 -2.77
N LEU A 106 15.64 7.63 -2.42
CA LEU A 106 15.99 6.87 -1.23
C LEU A 106 17.41 6.33 -1.40
N PRO A 107 18.20 6.32 -0.32
CA PRO A 107 19.51 5.73 -0.36
C PRO A 107 19.40 4.20 -0.18
N CYS A 108 18.71 3.53 -1.10
CA CYS A 108 18.62 2.08 -1.18
C CYS A 108 18.71 1.62 -2.64
N ALA A 109 18.74 0.31 -2.88
CA ALA A 109 18.69 -0.20 -4.25
C ALA A 109 17.36 0.20 -4.91
N GLU A 110 17.34 0.34 -6.23
CA GLU A 110 16.07 0.48 -6.94
C GLU A 110 15.29 -0.84 -6.87
N SER A 111 14.04 -0.77 -6.41
CA SER A 111 13.11 -1.91 -6.42
C SER A 111 11.92 -1.60 -7.29
N TYR A 112 11.69 -2.49 -8.25
CA TYR A 112 10.50 -2.48 -9.08
C TYR A 112 9.20 -2.60 -8.27
N GLU A 113 9.26 -3.33 -7.15
CA GLU A 113 8.10 -3.61 -6.30
C GLU A 113 7.97 -2.63 -5.13
N GLY A 114 8.85 -1.63 -5.06
CA GLY A 114 8.97 -0.71 -3.95
C GLY A 114 9.67 -1.32 -2.74
N HIS A 115 9.66 -0.55 -1.65
CA HIS A 115 10.33 -0.87 -0.39
C HIS A 115 9.38 -0.65 0.79
N ILE A 116 9.51 -1.47 1.83
CA ILE A 116 8.94 -1.19 3.14
C ILE A 116 10.06 -0.61 4.01
N ILE A 117 9.80 0.51 4.69
CA ILE A 117 10.73 1.12 5.63
C ILE A 117 10.01 1.30 6.96
N LEU A 118 10.55 0.68 8.00
CA LEU A 118 10.10 0.84 9.38
C LEU A 118 10.96 1.93 10.05
N PHE A 119 10.33 2.96 10.60
CA PHE A 119 11.02 4.12 11.19
C PHE A 119 11.50 3.79 12.60
N LYS A 120 12.80 3.54 12.73
CA LYS A 120 13.43 3.06 13.95
C LYS A 120 13.24 3.99 15.14
N ASP A 121 13.64 5.24 14.97
CA ASP A 121 13.54 6.30 15.97
C ASP A 121 12.10 6.51 16.46
N ARG A 122 11.13 6.51 15.54
CA ARG A 122 9.71 6.72 15.86
C ARG A 122 9.09 5.52 16.57
N ILE A 123 9.40 4.30 16.12
CA ILE A 123 8.98 3.07 16.80
C ILE A 123 9.60 2.99 18.21
N GLU A 124 10.90 3.24 18.36
CA GLU A 124 11.57 3.23 19.66
C GLU A 124 10.98 4.27 20.61
N ALA A 125 10.72 5.49 20.13
CA ALA A 125 10.11 6.54 20.94
C ALA A 125 8.66 6.21 21.35
N TYR A 126 7.85 5.66 20.43
CA TYR A 126 6.51 5.18 20.76
C TYR A 126 6.55 4.11 21.85
N CYS A 127 7.43 3.11 21.72
CA CYS A 127 7.57 2.02 22.68
C CYS A 127 8.03 2.53 24.06
N ASN A 128 9.01 3.44 24.10
CA ASN A 128 9.50 4.05 25.33
C ASN A 128 8.41 4.81 26.11
N ARG A 129 7.50 5.49 25.39
CA ARG A 129 6.40 6.25 26.01
C ARG A 129 5.24 5.36 26.44
N SER A 130 4.82 4.43 25.59
CA SER A 130 3.64 3.60 25.81
C SER A 130 3.91 2.36 26.67
N GLY A 131 5.18 1.95 26.81
CA GLY A 131 5.55 0.66 27.36
C GLY A 131 5.23 -0.53 26.44
N ALA A 132 4.93 -0.28 25.17
CA ALA A 132 4.65 -1.33 24.19
C ALA A 132 5.89 -2.16 23.87
N ASP A 133 5.67 -3.43 23.50
CA ASP A 133 6.74 -4.31 23.06
C ASP A 133 7.19 -3.95 21.63
N ILE A 134 8.49 -3.69 21.47
CA ILE A 134 9.07 -3.23 20.20
C ILE A 134 8.98 -4.29 19.09
N ASN A 135 9.00 -5.58 19.41
CA ASN A 135 8.87 -6.63 18.40
C ASN A 135 7.43 -6.64 17.87
N SER A 136 6.46 -6.53 18.76
CA SER A 136 5.05 -6.49 18.42
C SER A 136 4.68 -5.23 17.63
N VAL A 137 5.22 -4.05 17.97
CA VAL A 137 5.02 -2.83 17.18
C VAL A 137 5.60 -2.99 15.78
N ARG A 138 6.84 -3.48 15.66
CA ARG A 138 7.46 -3.73 14.34
C ARG A 138 6.67 -4.73 13.52
N PHE A 139 6.21 -5.82 14.13
CA PHE A 139 5.38 -6.82 13.46
C PHE A 139 4.10 -6.20 12.90
N VAL A 140 3.33 -5.47 13.73
CA VAL A 140 2.06 -4.87 13.30
C VAL A 140 2.26 -3.86 12.18
N VAL A 141 3.25 -2.97 12.31
CA VAL A 141 3.56 -1.96 11.29
C VAL A 141 4.01 -2.65 10.00
N LEU A 142 4.90 -3.65 10.08
CA LEU A 142 5.33 -4.43 8.91
C LEU A 142 4.16 -5.08 8.18
N MET A 143 3.21 -5.69 8.91
CA MET A 143 2.06 -6.35 8.29
C MET A 143 1.08 -5.34 7.68
N HIS A 144 0.99 -4.12 8.22
CA HIS A 144 0.26 -3.01 7.63
C HIS A 144 0.91 -2.59 6.30
N GLU A 145 2.21 -2.30 6.29
CA GLU A 145 2.94 -1.91 5.06
C GLU A 145 2.94 -3.02 4.00
N LEU A 146 3.03 -4.28 4.44
CA LEU A 146 2.85 -5.44 3.56
C LEU A 146 1.43 -5.49 2.99
N GLY A 147 0.44 -5.05 3.75
CA GLY A 147 -0.93 -4.87 3.29
C GLY A 147 -1.02 -3.93 2.10
N HIS A 148 -0.31 -2.79 2.12
CA HIS A 148 -0.17 -1.91 0.95
C HIS A 148 0.52 -2.63 -0.21
N TRP A 149 1.65 -3.32 0.03
CA TRP A 149 2.31 -4.07 -1.03
C TRP A 149 1.38 -5.13 -1.65
N LEU A 150 0.65 -5.91 -0.86
CA LEU A 150 -0.33 -6.90 -1.34
C LEU A 150 -1.45 -6.24 -2.15
N ALA A 151 -1.88 -5.05 -1.72
CA ALA A 151 -2.82 -4.20 -2.42
C ALA A 151 -2.31 -3.75 -3.80
N HIS A 152 -1.01 -3.66 -4.05
CA HIS A 152 -0.49 -3.33 -5.38
C HIS A 152 -0.12 -4.57 -6.22
N TRP A 153 0.43 -5.60 -5.57
CA TRP A 153 1.16 -6.69 -6.25
C TRP A 153 0.47 -8.04 -6.29
N ALA A 154 -0.59 -8.26 -5.50
CA ALA A 154 -1.37 -9.47 -5.65
C ALA A 154 -2.12 -9.42 -6.98
N LEU A 155 -1.64 -10.12 -8.01
CA LEU A 155 -2.26 -10.12 -9.33
C LEU A 155 -3.45 -11.07 -9.38
N LYS A 156 -4.47 -10.76 -10.16
CA LYS A 156 -5.48 -11.75 -10.57
C LYS A 156 -5.65 -11.64 -12.08
N ASN A 157 -5.67 -12.76 -12.78
CA ASN A 157 -5.69 -12.81 -14.25
C ASN A 157 -4.51 -12.04 -14.90
N LEU A 158 -3.32 -12.06 -14.27
CA LEU A 158 -2.10 -11.35 -14.71
C LEU A 158 -2.24 -9.82 -14.81
N ARG A 159 -3.34 -9.24 -14.33
CA ARG A 159 -3.53 -7.79 -14.30
C ARG A 159 -3.14 -7.26 -12.93
N ARG A 160 -2.30 -6.21 -12.95
CA ARG A 160 -2.11 -5.34 -11.78
C ARG A 160 -3.37 -4.52 -11.57
N TRP A 161 -3.47 -3.90 -10.41
CA TRP A 161 -4.42 -2.82 -10.23
C TRP A 161 -3.98 -1.71 -11.17
N ASN A 162 -4.55 -1.63 -12.37
CA ASN A 162 -4.06 -0.66 -13.34
C ASN A 162 -4.52 0.76 -13.00
N TYR A 163 -5.62 0.95 -12.24
CA TYR A 163 -6.20 2.28 -12.01
C TYR A 163 -6.92 2.45 -10.66
N GLY A 164 -7.67 1.46 -10.17
CA GLY A 164 -8.56 1.64 -8.99
C GLY A 164 -7.89 1.85 -7.62
N MET A 165 -6.64 1.39 -7.43
CA MET A 165 -5.83 1.68 -6.23
C MET A 165 -4.46 2.26 -6.59
N ILE A 166 -4.33 2.79 -7.81
CA ILE A 166 -3.18 3.61 -8.19
C ILE A 166 -3.49 5.09 -7.92
N LEU A 167 -4.77 5.48 -7.86
CA LEU A 167 -5.22 6.84 -7.61
C LEU A 167 -5.09 7.27 -6.13
N TYR A 168 -4.10 6.80 -5.39
CA TYR A 168 -3.76 7.42 -4.10
C TYR A 168 -3.40 8.91 -4.36
N PRO A 169 -3.98 9.90 -3.65
CA PRO A 169 -4.70 9.80 -2.36
C PRO A 169 -6.24 9.68 -2.45
N GLN A 170 -6.83 9.58 -3.63
CA GLN A 170 -8.30 9.55 -3.82
C GLN A 170 -8.97 8.28 -3.26
N THR A 171 -8.21 7.22 -2.94
CA THR A 171 -8.71 5.94 -2.39
C THR A 171 -8.09 5.60 -1.02
N ARG A 172 -7.61 6.63 -0.30
CA ARG A 172 -6.88 6.48 0.96
C ARG A 172 -7.63 5.61 1.98
N ARG A 173 -8.92 5.86 2.22
CA ARG A 173 -9.72 5.13 3.22
C ARG A 173 -9.80 3.64 2.90
N THR A 174 -10.02 3.26 1.65
CA THR A 174 -10.05 1.86 1.23
C THR A 174 -8.69 1.20 1.39
N HIS A 175 -7.61 1.89 0.99
CA HIS A 175 -6.24 1.39 1.11
C HIS A 175 -5.85 1.15 2.57
N GLU A 176 -5.99 2.17 3.42
CA GLU A 176 -5.59 2.09 4.82
C GLU A 176 -6.43 1.07 5.58
N ALA A 177 -7.75 1.03 5.33
CA ALA A 177 -8.62 0.04 5.96
C ALA A 177 -8.26 -1.39 5.52
N PHE A 178 -7.87 -1.59 4.27
CA PHE A 178 -7.42 -2.90 3.80
C PHE A 178 -6.04 -3.28 4.36
N ALA A 179 -5.08 -2.37 4.35
CA ALA A 179 -3.75 -2.58 4.93
C ALA A 179 -3.84 -2.94 6.42
N GLN A 180 -4.66 -2.20 7.17
CA GLN A 180 -4.91 -2.49 8.58
C GLN A 180 -5.68 -3.82 8.78
N LEU A 181 -6.56 -4.20 7.85
CA LEU A 181 -7.22 -5.51 7.88
C LEU A 181 -6.23 -6.66 7.66
N ILE A 182 -5.21 -6.48 6.81
CA ILE A 182 -4.12 -7.45 6.65
C ILE A 182 -3.33 -7.56 7.97
N ALA A 183 -2.99 -6.44 8.60
CA ALA A 183 -2.34 -6.43 9.90
C ALA A 183 -3.20 -7.13 10.98
N TYR A 184 -4.53 -6.96 10.94
CA TYR A 184 -5.47 -7.69 11.80
C TYR A 184 -5.42 -9.20 11.57
N TRP A 185 -5.55 -9.67 10.33
CA TRP A 185 -5.47 -11.10 10.02
C TRP A 185 -4.13 -11.71 10.42
N ALA A 186 -3.03 -10.95 10.29
CA ALA A 186 -1.72 -11.39 10.72
C ALA A 186 -1.63 -11.53 12.24
N SER A 187 -2.27 -10.62 12.97
CA SER A 187 -2.21 -10.48 14.43
C SER A 187 -3.22 -11.35 15.19
N GLU A 188 -4.29 -11.83 14.56
CA GLU A 188 -5.40 -12.54 15.24
C GLU A 188 -4.98 -13.84 15.96
N SER A 189 -3.81 -14.40 15.62
CA SER A 189 -3.27 -15.60 16.27
C SER A 189 -2.51 -15.33 17.58
N THR A 190 -2.17 -14.08 17.86
CA THR A 190 -1.28 -13.70 18.97
C THR A 190 -1.90 -12.54 19.75
N GLU A 191 -2.27 -12.78 21.01
CA GLU A 191 -2.92 -11.76 21.86
C GLU A 191 -2.10 -10.46 21.97
N LEU A 192 -0.77 -10.59 22.04
CA LEU A 192 0.15 -9.44 22.11
C LEU A 192 0.09 -8.58 20.83
N HIS A 193 0.13 -9.20 19.65
CA HIS A 193 0.05 -8.48 18.37
C HIS A 193 -1.32 -7.87 18.17
N LEU A 194 -2.39 -8.60 18.51
CA LEU A 194 -3.75 -8.07 18.43
C LEU A 194 -3.94 -6.86 19.36
N LYS A 195 -3.45 -6.94 20.61
CA LYS A 195 -3.46 -5.80 21.53
C LYS A 195 -2.68 -4.62 20.96
N THR A 196 -1.50 -4.86 20.39
CA THR A 196 -0.66 -3.81 19.81
C THR A 196 -1.33 -3.13 18.61
N LEU A 197 -1.96 -3.91 17.73
CA LEU A 197 -2.77 -3.40 16.63
C LEU A 197 -3.91 -2.51 17.12
N ILE A 198 -4.63 -2.97 18.15
CA ILE A 198 -5.71 -2.20 18.76
C ILE A 198 -5.13 -0.90 19.34
N ASP A 199 -4.01 -0.94 20.05
CA ASP A 199 -3.38 0.24 20.66
C ASP A 199 -2.89 1.25 19.60
N LEU A 200 -2.43 0.77 18.44
CA LEU A 200 -2.02 1.60 17.29
C LEU A 200 -3.19 2.11 16.44
N SER A 201 -4.41 1.64 16.68
CA SER A 201 -5.59 2.03 15.92
C SER A 201 -6.27 3.28 16.51
N PRO A 202 -6.84 4.16 15.68
CA PRO A 202 -7.48 5.39 16.14
C PRO A 202 -8.63 5.09 17.10
N LYS A 203 -8.80 5.93 18.13
CA LYS A 203 -9.78 5.71 19.21
C LYS A 203 -10.93 6.70 19.17
N ASP A 204 -12.13 6.22 19.48
CA ASP A 204 -13.30 7.05 19.73
C ASP A 204 -13.28 7.63 21.16
N ALA A 205 -14.29 8.44 21.49
CA ALA A 205 -14.45 9.03 22.83
C ALA A 205 -14.64 7.98 23.95
N THR A 206 -14.90 6.72 23.61
CA THR A 206 -15.06 5.60 24.56
C THR A 206 -13.79 4.74 24.69
N GLY A 207 -12.73 5.06 23.94
CA GLY A 207 -11.49 4.29 23.91
C GLY A 207 -11.55 3.03 23.03
N LYS A 208 -12.61 2.84 22.26
CA LYS A 208 -12.72 1.76 21.26
C LYS A 208 -12.14 2.21 19.93
N VAL A 209 -11.83 1.26 19.05
CA VAL A 209 -11.33 1.60 17.71
C VAL A 209 -12.44 2.33 16.93
N ASP A 210 -12.11 3.51 16.42
CA ASP A 210 -13.05 4.37 15.69
C ASP A 210 -13.14 3.98 14.21
N ALA A 211 -14.19 3.22 13.86
CA ALA A 211 -14.44 2.80 12.47
C ALA A 211 -14.75 3.96 11.49
N ALA A 212 -15.03 5.17 12.01
CA ALA A 212 -15.21 6.35 11.19
C ALA A 212 -13.87 6.91 10.67
N GLN A 213 -12.77 6.64 11.35
CA GLN A 213 -11.42 7.06 10.95
C GLN A 213 -10.86 6.15 9.85
N VAL A 214 -9.90 6.70 9.10
CA VAL A 214 -9.24 6.05 7.97
C VAL A 214 -8.69 4.67 8.35
N TYR A 215 -7.77 4.62 9.32
CA TYR A 215 -7.16 3.36 9.77
C TYR A 215 -8.10 2.50 10.61
N GLY A 216 -9.14 3.06 11.23
CA GLY A 216 -10.08 2.30 12.06
C GLY A 216 -11.15 1.56 11.25
N GLY A 217 -11.32 1.91 9.97
CA GLY A 217 -12.33 1.33 9.08
C GLY A 217 -12.26 -0.19 8.92
N TYR A 218 -11.10 -0.81 9.19
CA TYR A 218 -10.93 -2.26 9.14
C TYR A 218 -11.81 -3.03 10.13
N ILE A 219 -12.20 -2.41 11.26
CA ILE A 219 -13.02 -3.08 12.29
C ILE A 219 -14.33 -3.58 11.71
N ASP A 220 -15.00 -2.78 10.89
CA ASP A 220 -16.24 -3.19 10.23
C ASP A 220 -16.04 -4.33 9.22
N LEU A 221 -14.80 -4.52 8.74
CA LEU A 221 -14.43 -5.58 7.82
C LEU A 221 -14.09 -6.89 8.53
N THR A 222 -13.70 -6.86 9.81
CA THR A 222 -13.28 -8.06 10.58
C THR A 222 -14.38 -9.11 10.74
N LYS A 223 -15.66 -8.71 10.64
CA LYS A 223 -16.81 -9.63 10.71
C LYS A 223 -17.00 -10.48 9.44
N TYR A 224 -16.37 -10.10 8.33
CA TYR A 224 -16.47 -10.80 7.06
C TYR A 224 -15.35 -11.82 6.88
N SER A 225 -15.63 -12.90 6.14
CA SER A 225 -14.61 -13.89 5.83
C SER A 225 -13.54 -13.30 4.91
N LYS A 226 -12.29 -13.78 5.07
CA LYS A 226 -11.15 -13.41 4.20
C LYS A 226 -11.49 -13.62 2.72
N VAL A 227 -12.14 -14.75 2.42
CA VAL A 227 -12.58 -15.13 1.06
C VAL A 227 -13.55 -14.09 0.48
N LEU A 228 -14.55 -13.65 1.25
CA LEU A 228 -15.53 -12.67 0.78
C LEU A 228 -14.88 -11.30 0.53
N ILE A 229 -14.04 -10.82 1.46
CA ILE A 229 -13.31 -9.55 1.28
C ILE A 229 -12.44 -9.61 0.03
N LEU A 230 -11.68 -10.69 -0.16
CA LEU A 230 -10.84 -10.88 -1.34
C LEU A 230 -11.66 -10.93 -2.63
N LYS A 231 -12.82 -11.61 -2.65
CA LYS A 231 -13.74 -11.59 -3.80
C LYS A 231 -14.21 -10.18 -4.13
N LYS A 232 -14.62 -9.40 -3.13
CA LYS A 232 -15.05 -8.01 -3.33
C LYS A 232 -13.95 -7.10 -3.82
N LEU A 233 -12.72 -7.27 -3.33
CA LEU A 233 -11.57 -6.51 -3.80
C LEU A 233 -11.30 -6.79 -5.28
N VAL A 234 -11.52 -8.02 -5.75
CA VAL A 234 -11.44 -8.34 -7.18
C VAL A 234 -12.48 -7.58 -7.97
N GLU A 235 -13.72 -7.53 -7.52
CA GLU A 235 -14.75 -6.71 -8.15
C GLU A 235 -14.33 -5.24 -8.19
N LEU A 236 -13.91 -4.65 -7.06
CA LEU A 236 -13.48 -3.25 -7.01
C LEU A 236 -12.33 -2.92 -7.97
N ARG A 237 -11.43 -3.88 -8.24
CA ARG A 237 -10.37 -3.73 -9.24
C ARG A 237 -10.91 -3.59 -10.66
N GLU A 238 -12.02 -4.23 -10.97
CA GLU A 238 -12.68 -4.16 -12.28
C GLU A 238 -13.55 -2.90 -12.41
N TYR A 239 -14.00 -2.34 -11.28
CA TYR A 239 -14.87 -1.16 -11.20
C TYR A 239 -14.13 0.08 -10.66
N TRP A 240 -13.10 0.51 -11.40
CA TRP A 240 -12.13 1.56 -11.03
C TRP A 240 -12.67 3.00 -10.88
N ILE A 241 -13.96 3.24 -11.14
CA ILE A 241 -14.56 4.59 -11.21
C ILE A 241 -15.27 4.97 -9.90
N LEU A 242 -15.33 4.06 -8.93
CA LEU A 242 -16.01 4.33 -7.67
C LEU A 242 -15.21 5.30 -6.80
N LYS A 243 -15.90 6.20 -6.10
CA LYS A 243 -15.28 7.01 -5.04
C LYS A 243 -14.92 6.13 -3.85
N ASP A 244 -13.91 6.54 -3.08
CA ASP A 244 -13.40 5.80 -1.92
C ASP A 244 -14.50 5.40 -0.93
N GLU A 245 -15.40 6.32 -0.61
CA GLU A 245 -16.48 6.06 0.35
C GLU A 245 -17.43 4.95 -0.13
N ILE A 246 -17.67 4.90 -1.44
CA ILE A 246 -18.52 3.91 -2.12
C ILE A 246 -17.81 2.55 -2.13
N MET A 247 -16.50 2.53 -2.37
CA MET A 247 -15.69 1.30 -2.30
C MET A 247 -15.74 0.68 -0.89
N VAL A 248 -15.52 1.50 0.14
CA VAL A 248 -15.59 1.07 1.55
C VAL A 248 -17.01 0.58 1.89
N GLU A 249 -18.05 1.28 1.45
CA GLU A 249 -19.43 0.86 1.69
C GLU A 249 -19.72 -0.52 1.07
N TYR A 250 -19.26 -0.76 -0.17
CA TYR A 250 -19.40 -2.07 -0.80
C TYR A 250 -18.65 -3.15 -0.02
N LEU A 251 -17.39 -2.89 0.41
CA LEU A 251 -16.63 -3.81 1.25
C LEU A 251 -17.38 -4.18 2.53
N LYS A 252 -18.04 -3.20 3.16
CA LYS A 252 -18.83 -3.34 4.39
C LYS A 252 -20.25 -3.90 4.18
N SER A 253 -20.67 -4.18 2.95
CA SER A 253 -22.01 -4.67 2.65
C SER A 253 -22.11 -6.20 2.79
N ASP A 254 -23.31 -6.78 2.79
CA ASP A 254 -23.50 -8.24 2.75
C ASP A 254 -23.58 -8.80 1.32
N PHE A 255 -23.45 -7.94 0.30
CA PHE A 255 -23.51 -8.35 -1.09
C PHE A 255 -22.20 -9.00 -1.52
N GLU A 256 -22.28 -10.08 -2.28
CA GLU A 256 -21.10 -10.72 -2.86
C GLU A 256 -20.68 -10.12 -4.21
N LEU A 257 -21.64 -9.51 -4.91
CA LEU A 257 -21.48 -8.96 -6.25
C LEU A 257 -21.78 -7.46 -6.21
N ILE A 258 -20.91 -6.69 -6.85
CA ILE A 258 -21.01 -5.23 -6.85
C ILE A 258 -22.20 -4.75 -7.67
N GLU A 259 -22.61 -5.50 -8.69
CA GLU A 259 -23.78 -5.22 -9.53
C GLU A 259 -25.08 -5.28 -8.73
N ASP A 260 -25.23 -6.26 -7.85
CA ASP A 260 -26.44 -6.40 -7.02
C ASP A 260 -26.50 -5.31 -5.96
N TRP A 261 -25.36 -4.98 -5.37
CA TRP A 261 -25.22 -3.87 -4.45
C TRP A 261 -25.56 -2.53 -5.13
N ALA A 262 -25.01 -2.31 -6.33
CA ALA A 262 -25.24 -1.13 -7.16
C ALA A 262 -26.72 -0.94 -7.49
N LYS A 263 -27.39 -2.00 -7.98
CA LYS A 263 -28.83 -1.99 -8.28
C LYS A 263 -29.66 -1.61 -7.07
N LYS A 264 -29.34 -2.15 -5.89
CA LYS A 264 -30.02 -1.77 -4.65
C LYS A 264 -29.81 -0.29 -4.31
N LYS A 265 -28.57 0.20 -4.41
CA LYS A 265 -28.25 1.61 -4.10
C LYS A 265 -28.97 2.60 -5.01
N LEU A 266 -29.07 2.28 -6.31
CA LEU A 266 -29.82 3.07 -7.27
C LEU A 266 -31.32 3.12 -6.94
N ASN A 267 -31.90 2.01 -6.47
CA ASN A 267 -33.30 1.97 -6.04
C ASN A 267 -33.54 2.74 -4.74
N ASP A 268 -32.61 2.65 -3.78
CA ASP A 268 -32.73 3.29 -2.47
C ASP A 268 -32.48 4.82 -2.53
N SER A 269 -31.67 5.30 -3.47
CA SER A 269 -31.33 6.71 -3.64
C SER A 269 -30.92 7.04 -5.09
N PRO A 270 -31.88 7.33 -5.99
CA PRO A 270 -31.66 7.48 -7.44
C PRO A 270 -30.68 8.56 -7.90
N GLY A 271 -30.18 9.42 -7.00
CA GLY A 271 -29.20 10.47 -7.29
C GLY A 271 -27.77 10.18 -6.82
N THR A 272 -27.52 9.04 -6.18
CA THR A 272 -26.24 8.74 -5.53
C THR A 272 -25.36 7.88 -6.43
N VAL A 273 -24.62 8.59 -7.30
CA VAL A 273 -23.30 8.23 -7.85
C VAL A 273 -23.17 6.81 -8.40
N PHE A 274 -23.58 6.65 -9.66
CA PHE A 274 -22.79 5.90 -10.62
C PHE A 274 -22.34 6.87 -11.69
N VAL A 275 -21.04 6.90 -12.01
CA VAL A 275 -20.64 7.21 -13.39
C VAL A 275 -21.04 5.99 -14.19
N GLU A 276 -22.33 6.00 -14.48
CA GLU A 276 -23.14 5.22 -15.39
C GLU A 276 -22.48 3.96 -15.98
N SER A 277 -23.20 2.84 -15.82
CA SER A 277 -23.10 1.60 -16.59
C SER A 277 -22.89 1.79 -18.09
N THR A 278 -23.14 2.99 -18.62
CA THR A 278 -22.78 3.47 -19.94
C THR A 278 -21.29 3.36 -20.26
N LEU A 279 -20.35 3.34 -19.29
CA LEU A 279 -18.91 3.17 -19.61
C LEU A 279 -18.53 1.76 -20.09
N LYS A 280 -19.18 0.69 -19.61
CA LYS A 280 -18.91 -0.67 -20.12
C LYS A 280 -19.47 -0.85 -21.54
N ASP A 281 -20.64 -0.30 -21.81
CA ASP A 281 -21.28 -0.36 -23.13
C ASP A 281 -20.67 0.63 -24.15
N ILE A 282 -20.13 1.77 -23.69
CA ILE A 282 -19.47 2.78 -24.56
C ILE A 282 -18.00 2.42 -24.84
N ILE A 283 -17.21 1.96 -23.86
CA ILE A 283 -15.78 1.68 -24.06
C ILE A 283 -15.57 0.38 -24.85
N PHE A 284 -16.44 -0.61 -24.68
CA PHE A 284 -16.25 -1.93 -25.29
C PHE A 284 -17.28 -2.26 -26.39
N GLY A 285 -18.23 -1.37 -26.68
CA GLY A 285 -19.35 -1.66 -27.59
C GLY A 285 -19.36 -0.93 -28.95
N ASN A 286 -18.69 0.21 -29.13
CA ASN A 286 -18.60 0.89 -30.43
C ASN A 286 -17.54 2.01 -30.43
N GLU A 287 -16.51 1.89 -31.26
CA GLU A 287 -15.41 2.88 -31.39
C GLU A 287 -15.90 4.27 -31.84
N ASP A 288 -17.06 4.37 -32.50
CA ASP A 288 -17.58 5.64 -33.05
C ASP A 288 -18.31 6.53 -32.03
N CYS A 289 -18.64 6.05 -30.83
CA CYS A 289 -19.38 6.84 -29.83
C CYS A 289 -18.49 7.67 -28.88
N ALA A 290 -17.19 7.39 -28.81
CA ALA A 290 -16.28 8.09 -27.90
C ALA A 290 -16.11 9.59 -28.24
N ASP A 291 -16.05 9.93 -29.54
CA ASP A 291 -15.79 11.30 -30.01
C ASP A 291 -17.00 12.24 -29.88
N THR A 292 -18.22 11.69 -29.83
CA THR A 292 -19.44 12.48 -29.64
C THR A 292 -19.70 12.72 -28.15
N PHE A 293 -19.37 11.75 -27.29
CA PHE A 293 -19.57 11.86 -25.84
C PHE A 293 -18.61 12.86 -25.16
N ILE A 294 -17.36 13.00 -25.66
CA ILE A 294 -16.41 14.03 -25.19
C ILE A 294 -16.95 15.46 -25.41
N LYS A 295 -17.85 15.66 -26.38
CA LYS A 295 -18.45 16.97 -26.67
C LYS A 295 -19.69 17.29 -25.83
N GLU A 296 -20.34 16.29 -25.24
CA GLU A 296 -21.58 16.46 -24.46
C GLU A 296 -21.36 16.36 -22.94
N LEU A 297 -20.17 15.99 -22.47
CA LEU A 297 -19.80 16.13 -21.07
C LEU A 297 -19.80 17.61 -20.66
N ASP A 298 -20.73 17.97 -19.78
CA ASP A 298 -20.86 19.30 -19.18
C ASP A 298 -19.48 19.80 -18.73
N LEU A 299 -19.12 21.01 -19.20
CA LEU A 299 -17.80 21.63 -19.01
C LEU A 299 -17.38 21.70 -17.53
N LYS A 300 -18.35 21.62 -16.61
CA LYS A 300 -18.14 21.60 -15.17
C LYS A 300 -17.56 20.28 -14.65
N MET A 301 -17.91 19.13 -15.23
CA MET A 301 -17.30 17.83 -14.91
C MET A 301 -15.90 17.68 -15.52
N LEU A 302 -15.67 18.27 -16.70
CA LEU A 302 -14.35 18.28 -17.34
C LEU A 302 -13.35 19.20 -16.62
N LEU A 303 -13.82 20.20 -15.88
CA LEU A 303 -13.00 21.02 -14.98
C LEU A 303 -12.53 20.24 -13.76
N ASP A 304 -13.35 19.33 -13.21
CA ASP A 304 -12.93 18.44 -12.13
C ASP A 304 -12.02 17.29 -12.63
N LEU A 305 -12.19 16.87 -13.89
CA LEU A 305 -11.30 15.91 -14.58
C LEU A 305 -10.05 16.55 -15.20
N SER A 306 -9.85 17.87 -15.08
CA SER A 306 -8.71 18.58 -15.66
C SER A 306 -7.35 18.18 -15.04
N ILE A 307 -7.36 17.45 -13.92
CA ILE A 307 -6.17 16.85 -13.30
C ILE A 307 -5.65 15.63 -14.09
N LEU A 308 -6.50 14.97 -14.89
CA LEU A 308 -6.11 13.80 -15.71
C LEU A 308 -5.61 14.17 -17.12
N LYS A 309 -5.58 15.46 -17.48
CA LYS A 309 -5.23 15.91 -18.84
C LYS A 309 -3.73 16.10 -19.09
N ILE A 310 -2.86 15.79 -18.12
CA ILE A 310 -1.42 16.05 -18.24
C ILE A 310 -0.64 14.89 -18.91
N GLU A 311 -1.16 13.66 -19.02
CA GLU A 311 -0.36 12.54 -19.58
C GLU A 311 -0.93 11.81 -20.81
N LEU A 312 -2.07 12.24 -21.36
CA LEU A 312 -2.66 11.58 -22.56
C LEU A 312 -2.29 12.21 -23.91
N ILE A 313 -1.37 13.19 -23.94
CA ILE A 313 -1.03 13.91 -25.18
C ILE A 313 0.07 13.21 -26.03
N ASP A 314 0.84 12.26 -25.51
CA ASP A 314 2.02 11.73 -26.26
C ASP A 314 1.89 10.32 -26.86
N ILE A 315 0.68 9.76 -26.98
CA ILE A 315 0.48 8.47 -27.69
C ILE A 315 0.07 8.66 -29.17
N LYS A 316 -0.19 9.89 -29.62
CA LYS A 316 -0.56 10.14 -31.03
C LYS A 316 0.63 10.34 -31.99
N ASN A 317 1.87 10.28 -31.53
CA ASN A 317 3.07 10.46 -32.37
C ASN A 317 4.19 9.40 -32.17
N LEU A 318 3.85 8.19 -31.72
CA LEU A 318 4.72 7.00 -31.77
C LEU A 318 4.00 5.85 -32.48
#